data_AF-A0A935DSQ4-F1
#
_entry.id   AF-A0A935DSQ4-F1
#
_cell.length_a   1.000
_cell.length_b   1.000
_cell.length_c   1.000
_cell.angle_alpha   90.00
_cell.angle_beta   90.00
_cell.angle_gamma   90.00
#
_symmetry.space_group_name_H-M   'P 1'
#
loop_
_entity.id
_entity.type
_entity.pdbx_description
1 polymer ?
#
loop_
_entity_poly.entity_id
_entity_poly.type
_entity_poly.pdbx_seq_one_letter_code
_entity_poly.pdbx_strand_id
1 'polypeptide(L)'
;MMLAGLLLSIFGPLLLLLPVALLYLVFRKAGIGPRMGLSADNSRLLHLAAAVAPVLGVVLATYLPGRLEFERLCDTLAEPRIHEKVRVDGFFLDDLTANSFGLRYVGEEGFAWFETHDIYKRGQFVRYRKAGDRVVSEPVAALQARHVVKSETDVRGNTIHVSRLSIAERDSGKLLAEAHSVIYHGGPMGIVLGVNGLSSCPDPITPEGSRQFNLYYHLVREVLGRGAP
;
A
#
# COMPACT_ATOMS: atom_id res chain seq x y z
N MET A 1 2.39 0.13 -17.67
CA MET A 1 1.44 -0.29 -16.62
C MET A 1 0.16 0.56 -16.59
N MET A 2 0.22 1.87 -16.91
CA MET A 2 -0.98 2.75 -16.99
C MET A 2 -2.07 2.25 -17.96
N LEU A 3 -1.72 1.80 -19.16
CA LEU A 3 -2.69 1.38 -20.18
C LEU A 3 -3.52 0.16 -19.75
N ALA A 4 -2.86 -0.84 -19.15
CA ALA A 4 -3.54 -2.06 -18.68
C ALA A 4 -4.53 -1.76 -17.54
N GLY A 5 -4.14 -0.90 -16.58
CA GLY A 5 -5.01 -0.47 -15.49
C GLY A 5 -6.23 0.33 -15.99
N LEU A 6 -6.02 1.20 -16.98
CA LEU A 6 -7.09 2.00 -17.58
C LEU A 6 -8.07 1.12 -18.36
N LEU A 7 -7.57 0.18 -19.16
CA LEU A 7 -8.40 -0.82 -19.85
C LEU A 7 -9.20 -1.65 -18.84
N LEU A 8 -8.59 -2.15 -17.77
CA LEU A 8 -9.29 -2.90 -16.72
C LEU A 8 -10.38 -2.08 -16.02
N SER A 9 -10.18 -0.77 -15.79
CA SER A 9 -11.21 0.08 -15.17
C SER A 9 -12.44 0.31 -16.05
N ILE A 10 -12.31 0.16 -17.37
CA ILE A 10 -13.41 0.31 -18.33
C ILE A 10 -14.05 -1.06 -18.58
N PHE A 11 -13.24 -2.07 -18.89
CA PHE A 11 -13.74 -3.40 -19.27
C PHE A 11 -14.20 -4.23 -18.07
N GLY A 12 -13.61 -4.05 -16.88
CA GLY A 12 -13.99 -4.76 -15.67
C GLY A 12 -15.46 -4.57 -15.29
N PRO A 13 -15.97 -3.33 -15.16
CA PRO A 13 -17.39 -3.09 -14.94
C PRO A 13 -18.27 -3.59 -16.08
N LEU A 14 -17.81 -3.51 -17.34
CA LEU A 14 -18.55 -4.03 -18.50
C LEU A 14 -18.71 -5.56 -18.45
N LEU A 15 -17.77 -6.30 -17.85
CA LEU A 15 -17.91 -7.75 -17.67
C LEU A 15 -19.09 -8.12 -16.76
N LEU A 16 -19.53 -7.21 -15.87
CA LEU A 16 -20.73 -7.42 -15.04
C LEU A 16 -22.02 -7.41 -15.88
N LEU A 17 -22.00 -6.84 -17.09
CA LEU A 17 -23.18 -6.86 -17.97
C LEU A 17 -23.51 -8.27 -18.47
N LEU A 18 -22.52 -9.17 -18.58
CA LEU A 18 -22.73 -10.55 -19.01
C LEU A 18 -23.61 -11.35 -18.02
N PRO A 19 -23.30 -11.45 -16.72
CA PRO A 19 -24.16 -12.12 -15.76
C PRO A 19 -25.51 -11.40 -15.60
N VAL A 20 -25.56 -10.07 -15.68
CA VAL A 20 -26.84 -9.32 -15.67
C VAL A 20 -27.71 -9.69 -16.87
N ALA A 21 -27.16 -9.73 -18.08
CA ALA A 21 -27.89 -10.11 -19.29
C ALA A 21 -28.40 -11.55 -19.20
N LEU A 22 -27.58 -12.47 -18.69
CA LEU A 22 -27.97 -13.87 -18.49
C LEU A 22 -29.16 -13.98 -17.52
N LEU A 23 -29.07 -13.36 -16.35
CA LEU A 23 -30.16 -13.36 -15.35
C LEU A 23 -31.42 -12.70 -15.88
N TYR A 24 -31.29 -11.58 -16.60
CA TYR A 24 -32.41 -10.90 -17.24
C TYR A 24 -33.15 -11.84 -18.22
N LEU A 25 -32.41 -12.58 -19.06
CA LEU A 25 -33.00 -13.56 -19.98
C LEU A 25 -33.71 -14.70 -19.25
N VAL A 26 -33.16 -15.16 -18.12
CA VAL A 26 -33.80 -16.17 -17.27
C VAL A 26 -35.11 -15.64 -16.68
N PHE A 27 -35.11 -14.46 -16.07
CA PHE A 27 -36.32 -13.86 -15.49
C PHE A 27 -37.40 -13.54 -16.53
N ARG A 28 -36.96 -13.09 -17.72
CA ARG A 28 -37.86 -12.85 -18.86
C ARG A 28 -38.51 -14.15 -19.33
N LYS A 29 -37.73 -15.22 -19.51
CA LYS A 29 -38.25 -16.54 -19.90
C LYS A 29 -39.16 -17.15 -18.84
N ALA A 30 -38.88 -16.92 -17.57
CA ALA A 30 -39.72 -17.35 -16.45
C ALA A 30 -41.07 -16.59 -16.38
N GLY A 31 -41.24 -15.50 -17.14
CA GLY A 31 -42.52 -14.80 -17.26
C GLY A 31 -42.99 -14.13 -15.96
N ILE A 32 -42.06 -13.77 -15.07
CA ILE A 32 -42.40 -13.31 -13.70
C ILE A 32 -43.25 -12.03 -13.73
N GLY A 33 -42.91 -11.04 -14.55
CA GLY A 33 -43.66 -9.78 -14.65
C GLY A 33 -45.10 -9.95 -15.14
N PRO A 34 -45.34 -10.61 -16.29
CA PRO A 34 -46.70 -10.89 -16.76
C PRO A 34 -47.52 -11.73 -15.78
N ARG A 35 -46.90 -12.70 -15.09
CA ARG A 35 -47.57 -13.49 -14.05
C ARG A 35 -48.00 -12.66 -12.83
N MET A 36 -47.36 -11.53 -12.60
CA MET A 36 -47.71 -10.57 -11.55
C MET A 36 -48.67 -9.47 -12.04
N GLY A 37 -49.21 -9.57 -13.25
CA GLY A 37 -50.15 -8.60 -13.82
C GLY A 37 -49.52 -7.26 -14.21
N LEU A 38 -48.19 -7.21 -14.36
CA LEU A 38 -47.48 -5.98 -14.71
C LEU A 38 -47.57 -5.69 -16.21
N SER A 39 -47.58 -4.40 -16.57
CA SER A 39 -47.40 -3.95 -17.95
C SER A 39 -46.06 -4.44 -18.52
N ALA A 40 -45.91 -4.41 -19.85
CA ALA A 40 -44.68 -4.84 -20.51
C ALA A 40 -43.45 -4.05 -20.03
N ASP A 41 -43.62 -2.73 -19.87
CA ASP A 41 -42.55 -1.83 -19.40
C ASP A 41 -42.17 -2.11 -17.95
N ASN A 42 -43.15 -2.27 -17.06
CA ASN A 42 -42.91 -2.58 -15.66
C ASN A 42 -42.32 -3.97 -15.46
N SER A 43 -42.71 -4.93 -16.31
CA SER A 43 -42.11 -6.27 -16.34
C SER A 43 -40.63 -6.22 -16.70
N ARG A 44 -40.27 -5.42 -17.71
CA ARG A 44 -38.88 -5.24 -18.15
C ARG A 44 -38.02 -4.61 -17.05
N LEU A 45 -38.53 -3.57 -16.39
CA LEU A 45 -37.86 -2.93 -15.27
C LEU A 45 -37.64 -3.90 -14.10
N LEU A 46 -38.67 -4.69 -13.76
CA LEU A 46 -38.58 -5.71 -12.71
C LEU A 46 -37.51 -6.75 -13.04
N HIS A 47 -37.49 -7.30 -14.26
CA HIS A 47 -36.50 -8.29 -14.68
C HIS A 47 -35.08 -7.73 -14.63
N LEU A 48 -34.90 -6.48 -15.04
CA LEU A 48 -33.59 -5.81 -14.99
C LEU A 48 -33.15 -5.59 -13.54
N ALA A 49 -34.03 -5.07 -12.68
CA ALA A 49 -33.73 -4.85 -11.26
C ALA A 49 -33.39 -6.17 -10.56
N ALA A 50 -34.17 -7.23 -10.80
CA ALA A 50 -33.93 -8.56 -10.26
C ALA A 50 -32.62 -9.19 -10.77
N ALA A 51 -32.15 -8.83 -11.97
CA ALA A 51 -30.87 -9.28 -12.51
C ALA A 51 -29.68 -8.49 -11.95
N VAL A 52 -29.82 -7.18 -11.80
CA VAL A 52 -28.76 -6.28 -11.31
C VAL A 52 -28.52 -6.48 -9.81
N ALA A 53 -29.58 -6.60 -9.00
CA ALA A 53 -29.48 -6.72 -7.55
C ALA A 53 -28.54 -7.84 -7.06
N PRO A 54 -28.64 -9.11 -7.51
CA PRO A 54 -27.74 -10.18 -7.05
C PRO A 54 -26.30 -9.98 -7.53
N VAL A 55 -26.10 -9.45 -8.74
CA VAL A 55 -24.74 -9.19 -9.27
C VAL A 55 -24.05 -8.12 -8.43
N LEU A 56 -24.72 -6.99 -8.17
CA LEU A 56 -24.20 -5.95 -7.29
C LEU A 56 -24.06 -6.44 -5.84
N GLY A 57 -24.98 -7.29 -5.38
CA GLY A 57 -24.92 -7.91 -4.06
C GLY A 57 -23.64 -8.73 -3.86
N VAL A 58 -23.25 -9.53 -4.85
CA VAL A 58 -21.99 -10.31 -4.81
C VAL A 58 -20.77 -9.38 -4.86
N VAL A 59 -20.77 -8.37 -5.74
CA VAL A 59 -19.69 -7.37 -5.83
C VAL A 59 -19.51 -6.68 -4.47
N LEU A 60 -20.60 -6.24 -3.85
CA LEU A 60 -20.57 -5.54 -2.56
C LEU A 60 -20.11 -6.48 -1.44
N ALA A 61 -20.66 -7.69 -1.36
CA ALA A 61 -20.32 -8.65 -0.31
C ALA A 61 -18.83 -9.07 -0.34
N THR A 62 -18.21 -9.06 -1.52
CA THR A 62 -16.80 -9.43 -1.69
C THR A 62 -15.83 -8.26 -1.53
N TYR A 63 -16.21 -7.06 -1.95
CA TYR A 63 -15.35 -5.88 -1.89
C TYR A 63 -15.44 -5.13 -0.56
N LEU A 64 -16.65 -5.00 0.00
CA LEU A 64 -16.92 -4.12 1.14
C LEU A 64 -16.15 -4.51 2.41
N PRO A 65 -16.04 -5.80 2.80
CA PRO A 65 -15.31 -6.15 4.02
C PRO A 65 -13.84 -5.71 3.97
N GLY A 66 -13.14 -5.96 2.85
CA GLY A 66 -11.75 -5.53 2.68
C GLY A 66 -11.61 -4.02 2.62
N ARG A 67 -12.57 -3.32 1.99
CA ARG A 67 -12.60 -1.86 1.97
C ARG A 67 -12.79 -1.25 3.37
N LEU A 68 -13.68 -1.81 4.18
CA LEU A 68 -13.91 -1.36 5.56
C LEU A 68 -12.70 -1.66 6.46
N GLU A 69 -12.05 -2.81 6.28
CA GLU A 69 -10.80 -3.11 7.01
C GLU A 69 -9.68 -2.14 6.62
N PHE A 70 -9.55 -1.82 5.33
CA PHE A 70 -8.62 -0.81 4.85
C PHE A 70 -8.87 0.55 5.50
N GLU A 71 -10.12 1.03 5.50
CA GLU A 71 -10.48 2.32 6.13
C GLU A 71 -10.14 2.32 7.62
N ARG A 72 -10.50 1.25 8.34
CA ARG A 72 -10.15 1.09 9.76
C ARG A 72 -8.62 1.14 10.00
N LEU A 73 -7.84 0.53 9.11
CA LEU A 73 -6.38 0.54 9.21
C LEU A 73 -5.82 1.92 8.92
N CYS A 74 -6.34 2.63 7.94
CA CYS A 74 -5.97 4.01 7.67
C CYS A 74 -6.24 4.91 8.87
N ASP A 75 -7.43 4.81 9.46
CA ASP A 75 -7.77 5.61 10.65
C ASP A 75 -6.85 5.32 11.85
N THR A 76 -6.34 4.09 11.94
CA THR A 76 -5.47 3.66 13.05
C THR A 76 -3.99 3.93 12.81
N LEU A 77 -3.52 3.92 11.55
CA LEU A 77 -2.10 3.85 11.20
C LEU A 77 -1.60 5.00 10.30
N ALA A 78 -2.49 5.78 9.69
CA ALA A 78 -2.10 6.67 8.60
C ALA A 78 -1.18 7.82 9.02
N GLU A 79 -1.27 8.31 10.26
CA GLU A 79 -0.48 9.47 10.68
C GLU A 79 0.92 9.05 11.15
N PRO A 80 2.00 9.56 10.52
CA PRO A 80 3.36 9.35 10.99
C PRO A 80 3.56 9.93 12.39
N ARG A 81 4.21 9.18 13.27
CA ARG A 81 4.49 9.59 14.64
C ARG A 81 5.98 9.82 14.80
N ILE A 82 6.36 11.04 15.15
CA ILE A 82 7.74 11.40 15.51
C ILE A 82 7.73 11.76 17.00
N HIS A 83 8.33 10.90 17.81
CA HIS A 83 8.48 11.12 19.25
C HIS A 83 9.69 11.99 19.55
N GLU A 84 10.78 11.75 18.84
CA GLU A 84 12.05 12.44 19.04
C GLU A 84 12.83 12.52 17.73
N LYS A 85 13.57 13.61 17.57
CA LYS A 85 14.50 13.81 16.46
C LYS A 85 15.91 13.84 17.00
N VAL A 86 16.82 13.11 16.36
CA VAL A 86 18.21 12.94 16.81
C VAL A 86 19.13 13.05 15.61
N ARG A 87 20.09 13.96 15.64
CA ARG A 87 21.04 14.09 14.53
C ARG A 87 22.12 13.01 14.59
N VAL A 88 22.28 12.25 13.50
CA VAL A 88 23.36 11.26 13.36
C VAL A 88 24.00 11.27 11.98
N ASP A 89 25.25 10.81 11.92
CA ASP A 89 25.97 10.67 10.65
C ASP A 89 25.57 9.41 9.87
N GLY A 90 25.07 8.39 10.58
CA GLY A 90 24.63 7.15 9.98
C GLY A 90 23.81 6.27 10.91
N PHE A 91 23.22 5.23 10.33
CA PHE A 91 22.26 4.33 10.97
C PHE A 91 22.37 2.93 10.38
N PHE A 92 21.72 1.96 11.04
CA PHE A 92 21.58 0.60 10.53
C PHE A 92 20.23 0.48 9.83
N LEU A 93 20.23 0.06 8.57
CA LEU A 93 19.05 -0.17 7.76
C LEU A 93 18.74 -1.67 7.74
N ASP A 94 17.79 -2.07 8.57
CA ASP A 94 17.23 -3.42 8.61
C ASP A 94 16.07 -3.51 7.61
N ASP A 95 16.43 -3.63 6.33
CA ASP A 95 15.50 -3.74 5.21
C ASP A 95 16.07 -4.71 4.16
N LEU A 96 15.25 -5.65 3.70
CA LEU A 96 15.62 -6.62 2.66
C LEU A 96 15.99 -5.96 1.32
N THR A 97 15.54 -4.73 1.10
CA THR A 97 15.74 -3.96 -0.12
C THR A 97 16.80 -2.85 0.04
N ALA A 98 17.53 -2.84 1.16
CA ALA A 98 18.56 -1.85 1.49
C ALA A 98 19.59 -1.63 0.37
N ASN A 99 19.98 -2.69 -0.36
CA ASN A 99 21.00 -2.59 -1.41
C ASN A 99 20.50 -1.90 -2.69
N SER A 100 19.19 -1.86 -2.91
CA SER A 100 18.58 -1.24 -4.08
C SER A 100 18.05 0.16 -3.78
N PHE A 101 17.35 0.33 -2.66
CA PHE A 101 16.72 1.62 -2.32
C PHE A 101 17.44 2.39 -1.22
N GLY A 102 18.28 1.74 -0.42
CA GLY A 102 19.01 2.40 0.67
C GLY A 102 20.08 3.39 0.19
N LEU A 103 20.59 3.24 -1.04
CA LEU A 103 21.60 4.15 -1.58
C LEU A 103 21.15 5.62 -1.62
N ARG A 104 19.84 5.89 -1.69
CA ARG A 104 19.27 7.24 -1.62
C ARG A 104 19.67 7.98 -0.34
N TYR A 105 19.85 7.26 0.78
CA TYR A 105 20.15 7.88 2.06
C TYR A 105 21.50 8.61 2.03
N VAL A 106 22.48 8.04 1.34
CA VAL A 106 23.82 8.62 1.18
C VAL A 106 23.90 9.51 -0.06
N GLY A 107 23.22 9.14 -1.14
CA GLY A 107 23.25 9.87 -2.41
C GLY A 107 22.48 11.20 -2.37
N GLU A 108 21.30 11.19 -1.75
CA GLU A 108 20.30 12.26 -1.85
C GLU A 108 19.93 12.84 -0.48
N GLU A 109 19.77 12.02 0.55
CA GLU A 109 19.28 12.48 1.87
C GLU A 109 20.38 13.00 2.81
N GLY A 110 21.65 12.92 2.39
CA GLY A 110 22.77 13.60 3.04
C GLY A 110 23.38 12.90 4.26
N PHE A 111 23.07 11.62 4.47
CA PHE A 111 23.75 10.79 5.48
C PHE A 111 25.20 10.49 5.05
N ALA A 112 26.12 10.45 6.00
CA ALA A 112 27.51 10.12 5.70
C ALA A 112 27.66 8.64 5.34
N TRP A 113 26.89 7.78 6.01
CA TRP A 113 26.90 6.34 5.79
C TRP A 113 25.62 5.66 6.30
N PHE A 114 25.35 4.43 5.85
CA PHE A 114 24.44 3.49 6.52
C PHE A 114 25.05 2.08 6.52
N GLU A 115 24.66 1.27 7.49
CA GLU A 115 25.00 -0.14 7.59
C GLU A 115 23.80 -1.00 7.21
N THR A 116 24.01 -2.17 6.63
CA THR A 116 22.95 -3.16 6.36
C THR A 116 23.53 -4.57 6.42
N HIS A 117 22.68 -5.59 6.39
CA HIS A 117 23.08 -6.97 6.17
C HIS A 117 23.69 -7.15 4.77
N ASP A 118 24.82 -7.85 4.70
CA ASP A 118 25.42 -8.22 3.41
C ASP A 118 24.59 -9.36 2.77
N ILE A 119 23.97 -9.08 1.62
CA ILE A 119 23.16 -10.06 0.88
C ILE A 119 23.99 -11.19 0.27
N TYR A 120 25.30 -10.98 0.09
CA TYR A 120 26.20 -11.99 -0.45
C TYR A 120 26.84 -12.85 0.66
N LYS A 121 26.83 -12.37 1.91
CA LYS A 121 27.47 -13.05 3.05
C LYS A 121 26.59 -13.03 4.29
N ARG A 122 25.93 -14.15 4.54
CA ARG A 122 25.04 -14.32 5.69
C ARG A 122 25.76 -14.04 7.01
N GLY A 123 25.13 -13.21 7.85
CA GLY A 123 25.65 -12.85 9.18
C GLY A 123 26.76 -11.80 9.16
N GLN A 124 27.13 -11.28 7.99
CA GLN A 124 28.03 -10.14 7.87
C GLN A 124 27.25 -8.85 7.59
N PHE A 125 27.92 -7.74 7.83
CA PHE A 125 27.39 -6.41 7.61
C PHE A 125 28.25 -5.67 6.61
N VAL A 126 27.61 -4.77 5.87
CA VAL A 126 28.27 -3.89 4.92
C VAL A 126 27.87 -2.46 5.23
N ARG A 127 28.83 -1.55 5.12
CA ARG A 127 28.61 -0.11 5.21
C ARG A 127 28.66 0.50 3.83
N TYR A 128 27.65 1.28 3.50
CA TYR A 128 27.63 2.15 2.33
C TYR A 128 27.94 3.57 2.75
N ARG A 129 28.85 4.23 2.04
CA ARG A 129 29.22 5.63 2.29
C ARG A 129 29.58 6.36 1.01
N LYS A 130 29.53 7.70 1.06
CA LYS A 130 29.94 8.53 -0.06
C LYS A 130 31.46 8.63 -0.13
N ALA A 131 32.03 8.44 -1.31
CA ALA A 131 33.44 8.66 -1.60
C ALA A 131 33.54 9.47 -2.91
N GLY A 132 33.62 10.80 -2.79
CA GLY A 132 33.47 11.71 -3.92
C GLY A 132 32.06 11.65 -4.48
N ASP A 133 31.94 11.43 -5.80
CA ASP A 133 30.64 11.34 -6.50
C ASP A 133 30.04 9.94 -6.55
N ARG A 134 30.64 8.97 -5.84
CA ARG A 134 30.20 7.57 -5.85
C ARG A 134 29.86 7.08 -4.45
N VAL A 135 28.95 6.13 -4.38
CA VAL A 135 28.72 5.35 -3.16
C VAL A 135 29.61 4.11 -3.23
N VAL A 136 30.40 3.90 -2.18
CA VAL A 136 31.25 2.72 -2.01
C VAL A 136 30.70 1.85 -0.90
N SER A 137 30.97 0.55 -0.98
CA SER A 137 30.63 -0.43 0.05
C SER A 137 31.90 -0.99 0.69
N GLU A 138 31.88 -1.15 2.01
CA GLU A 138 32.97 -1.74 2.77
C GLU A 138 32.42 -2.72 3.83
N PRO A 139 33.01 -3.91 3.99
CA PRO A 139 32.56 -4.86 5.00
C PRO A 139 32.83 -4.30 6.40
N VAL A 140 31.91 -4.53 7.34
CA VAL A 140 32.08 -4.15 8.75
C VAL A 140 31.92 -5.37 9.65
N ALA A 141 32.85 -5.54 10.59
CA ALA A 141 32.90 -6.71 11.48
C ALA A 141 31.76 -6.73 12.51
N ALA A 142 31.27 -5.55 12.90
CA ALA A 142 30.14 -5.37 13.81
C ALA A 142 29.43 -4.04 13.52
N LEU A 143 28.14 -3.98 13.81
CA LEU A 143 27.32 -2.78 13.61
C LEU A 143 27.76 -1.65 14.55
N GLN A 144 28.07 -0.48 14.00
CA GLN A 144 28.45 0.71 14.77
C GLN A 144 27.27 1.68 14.95
N ALA A 145 26.23 1.57 14.14
CA ALA A 145 25.06 2.45 14.16
C ALA A 145 24.22 2.38 15.44
N ARG A 146 24.15 3.47 16.19
CA ARG A 146 23.31 3.57 17.41
C ARG A 146 21.81 3.47 17.16
N HIS A 147 21.35 3.77 15.95
CA HIS A 147 19.94 3.72 15.57
C HIS A 147 19.71 2.69 14.49
N VAL A 148 18.55 2.04 14.56
CA VAL A 148 18.05 1.13 13.55
C VAL A 148 16.84 1.74 12.86
N VAL A 149 16.82 1.62 11.54
CA VAL A 149 15.68 1.89 10.68
C VAL A 149 15.20 0.53 10.19
N LYS A 150 13.96 0.16 10.52
CA LYS A 150 13.39 -1.13 10.17
C LYS A 150 12.18 -0.96 9.27
N SER A 151 12.15 -1.73 8.19
CA SER A 151 11.04 -1.80 7.24
C SER A 151 10.38 -3.17 7.34
N GLU A 152 9.11 -3.20 7.69
CA GLU A 152 8.32 -4.41 7.83
C GLU A 152 7.12 -4.33 6.90
N THR A 153 6.74 -5.45 6.28
CA THR A 153 5.50 -5.54 5.50
C THR A 153 4.67 -6.70 6.00
N ASP A 154 3.44 -6.41 6.40
CA ASP A 154 2.41 -7.37 6.79
C ASP A 154 1.38 -7.49 5.66
N VAL A 155 0.95 -8.71 5.34
CA VAL A 155 -0.06 -8.97 4.30
C VAL A 155 -1.28 -9.60 4.96
N ARG A 156 -2.41 -8.88 4.94
CA ARG A 156 -3.67 -9.30 5.55
C ARG A 156 -4.65 -9.80 4.51
N GLY A 157 -5.14 -11.02 4.74
CA GLY A 157 -6.16 -11.65 3.89
C GLY A 157 -5.79 -11.70 2.40
N ASN A 158 -4.49 -11.68 2.06
CA ASN A 158 -3.90 -11.61 0.71
C ASN A 158 -4.23 -10.36 -0.11
N THR A 159 -4.78 -9.31 0.48
CA THR A 159 -5.37 -8.19 -0.29
C THR A 159 -5.02 -6.82 0.25
N ILE A 160 -4.63 -6.73 1.52
CA ILE A 160 -4.16 -5.50 2.17
C ILE A 160 -2.70 -5.68 2.54
N HIS A 161 -1.85 -4.78 2.08
CA HIS A 161 -0.43 -4.71 2.42
C HIS A 161 -0.23 -3.53 3.36
N VAL A 162 0.34 -3.80 4.54
CA VAL A 162 0.71 -2.78 5.52
C VAL A 162 2.22 -2.72 5.60
N SER A 163 2.81 -1.69 5.03
CA SER A 163 4.23 -1.39 5.18
C SER A 163 4.43 -0.46 6.37
N ARG A 164 5.31 -0.85 7.29
CA ARG A 164 5.71 -0.07 8.47
C ARG A 164 7.17 0.29 8.35
N LEU A 165 7.47 1.57 8.52
CA LEU A 165 8.82 2.08 8.71
C LEU A 165 8.95 2.55 10.16
N SER A 166 9.94 2.04 10.89
CA SER A 166 10.19 2.41 12.28
C SER A 166 11.65 2.78 12.48
N ILE A 167 11.88 3.72 13.39
CA ILE A 167 13.20 4.22 13.76
C ILE A 167 13.33 4.12 15.27
N ALA A 168 14.35 3.41 15.73
CA ALA A 168 14.58 3.19 17.16
C ALA A 168 16.06 3.26 17.52
N GLU A 169 16.32 3.55 18.79
CA GLU A 169 17.63 3.30 19.40
C GLU A 169 17.89 1.78 19.47
N ARG A 170 19.05 1.34 18.97
CA ARG A 170 19.36 -0.08 18.82
C ARG A 170 19.57 -0.79 20.16
N ASP A 171 20.19 -0.10 21.12
CA ASP A 171 20.58 -0.72 22.39
C ASP A 171 19.41 -0.71 23.41
N SER A 172 18.58 0.34 23.41
CA SER A 172 17.45 0.49 24.33
C SER A 172 16.11 0.04 23.75
N GLY A 173 15.99 -0.05 22.42
CA GLY A 173 14.73 -0.30 21.73
C GLY A 173 13.76 0.89 21.76
N LYS A 174 14.18 2.06 22.28
CA LYS A 174 13.34 3.25 22.36
C LYS A 174 12.95 3.73 20.96
N LEU A 175 11.64 3.79 20.71
CA LEU A 175 11.07 4.25 19.45
C LEU A 175 11.22 5.77 19.32
N LEU A 176 11.88 6.21 18.25
CA LEU A 176 12.03 7.62 17.90
C LEU A 176 10.93 8.07 16.94
N ALA A 177 10.60 7.22 15.97
CA ALA A 177 9.52 7.51 15.04
C ALA A 177 8.99 6.24 14.36
N GLU A 178 7.78 6.36 13.83
CA GLU A 178 7.18 5.36 12.95
C GLU A 178 6.22 5.99 11.94
N ALA A 179 6.09 5.33 10.80
CA ALA A 179 5.12 5.70 9.77
C ALA A 179 4.63 4.43 9.07
N HIS A 180 3.41 4.51 8.52
CA HIS A 180 2.80 3.39 7.81
C HIS A 180 2.36 3.80 6.41
N SER A 181 2.33 2.82 5.53
CA SER A 181 1.65 2.87 4.24
C SER A 181 0.79 1.62 4.12
N VAL A 182 -0.49 1.80 3.86
CA VAL A 182 -1.45 0.71 3.67
C VAL A 182 -1.92 0.76 2.23
N ILE A 183 -1.90 -0.39 1.56
CA ILE A 183 -2.39 -0.55 0.19
C ILE A 183 -3.42 -1.66 0.17
N TYR A 184 -4.60 -1.37 -0.33
CA TYR A 184 -5.64 -2.35 -0.63
C TYR A 184 -5.71 -2.59 -2.13
N HIS A 185 -5.61 -3.86 -2.53
CA HIS A 185 -5.60 -4.28 -3.93
C HIS A 185 -7.00 -4.61 -4.51
N GLY A 186 -8.08 -4.23 -3.82
CA GLY A 186 -9.46 -4.45 -4.27
C GLY A 186 -9.99 -5.87 -4.08
N GLY A 187 -9.21 -6.72 -3.40
CA GLY A 187 -9.63 -8.08 -3.07
C GLY A 187 -9.81 -8.98 -4.30
N PRO A 188 -10.65 -10.03 -4.18
CA PRO A 188 -11.08 -10.83 -5.33
C PRO A 188 -11.71 -10.00 -6.46
N MET A 189 -12.17 -8.79 -6.15
CA MET A 189 -12.79 -7.86 -7.08
C MET A 189 -11.80 -6.93 -7.78
N GLY A 190 -10.50 -6.99 -7.48
CA GLY A 190 -9.49 -6.11 -8.08
C GLY A 190 -9.44 -6.18 -9.61
N ILE A 191 -9.71 -7.35 -10.20
CA ILE A 191 -9.79 -7.51 -11.68
C ILE A 191 -11.03 -6.83 -12.27
N VAL A 192 -12.16 -6.91 -11.56
CA VAL A 192 -13.45 -6.36 -12.01
C VAL A 192 -13.53 -4.84 -11.79
N LEU A 193 -12.95 -4.35 -10.70
CA LEU A 193 -12.96 -2.94 -10.35
C LEU A 193 -11.75 -2.18 -10.95
N GLY A 194 -10.71 -2.90 -11.38
CA GLY A 194 -9.49 -2.31 -11.91
C GLY A 194 -8.87 -1.33 -10.92
N VAL A 195 -8.41 -0.18 -11.42
CA VAL A 195 -7.84 0.87 -10.57
C VAL A 195 -8.85 1.46 -9.57
N ASN A 196 -10.16 1.37 -9.83
CA ASN A 196 -11.18 1.89 -8.91
C ASN A 196 -11.36 1.02 -7.66
N GLY A 197 -10.86 -0.22 -7.68
CA GLY A 197 -10.81 -1.08 -6.50
C GLY A 197 -9.55 -0.90 -5.66
N LEU A 198 -8.56 -0.17 -6.17
CA LEU A 198 -7.31 0.09 -5.45
C LEU A 198 -7.51 1.24 -4.48
N SER A 199 -6.87 1.16 -3.32
CA SER A 199 -6.83 2.27 -2.37
C SER A 199 -5.50 2.25 -1.65
N SER A 200 -4.99 3.42 -1.30
CA SER A 200 -3.79 3.56 -0.48
C SER A 200 -3.96 4.66 0.54
N CYS A 201 -3.40 4.47 1.72
CA CYS A 201 -3.21 5.56 2.69
C CYS A 201 -1.76 5.51 3.18
N PRO A 202 -1.03 6.63 3.15
CA PRO A 202 -1.49 7.94 2.67
C PRO A 202 -1.80 7.96 1.15
N ASP A 203 -2.86 8.69 0.76
CA ASP A 203 -3.29 8.80 -0.66
C ASP A 203 -2.52 9.94 -1.36
N PRO A 204 -1.55 9.63 -2.23
CA PRO A 204 -0.67 10.63 -2.84
C PRO A 204 -1.40 11.56 -3.82
N ILE A 205 -2.65 11.26 -4.21
CA ILE A 205 -3.45 12.08 -5.11
C ILE A 205 -4.05 13.29 -4.37
N THR A 206 -4.29 13.15 -3.07
CA THR A 206 -4.79 14.25 -2.24
C THR A 206 -3.63 15.11 -1.73
N PRO A 207 -3.81 16.43 -1.51
CA PRO A 207 -2.75 17.27 -0.92
C PRO A 207 -2.29 16.78 0.46
N GLU A 208 -3.24 16.35 1.30
CA GLU A 208 -2.97 15.81 2.63
C GLU A 208 -2.18 14.51 2.57
N GLY A 209 -2.66 13.53 1.80
CA GLY A 209 -1.98 12.25 1.66
C GLY A 209 -0.65 12.38 0.93
N SER A 210 -0.49 13.31 -0.02
CA SER A 210 0.82 13.62 -0.62
C SER A 210 1.82 14.10 0.44
N ARG A 211 1.40 14.98 1.36
CA ARG A 211 2.24 15.43 2.48
C ARG A 211 2.63 14.27 3.40
N GLN A 212 1.66 13.45 3.80
CA GLN A 212 1.89 12.29 4.66
C GLN A 212 2.79 11.24 3.98
N PHE A 213 2.59 10.98 2.68
CA PHE A 213 3.43 10.08 1.89
C PHE A 213 4.87 10.59 1.82
N ASN A 214 5.07 11.89 1.59
CA ASN A 214 6.40 12.50 1.60
C ASN A 214 7.07 12.34 2.97
N LEU A 215 6.32 12.51 4.06
CA LEU A 215 6.83 12.29 5.41
C LEU A 215 7.18 10.82 5.68
N TYR A 216 6.35 9.87 5.24
CA TYR A 216 6.67 8.44 5.28
C TYR A 216 7.95 8.13 4.50
N TYR A 217 8.04 8.63 3.27
CA TYR A 217 9.15 8.36 2.36
C TYR A 217 10.49 8.93 2.87
N HIS A 218 10.46 10.11 3.49
CA HIS A 218 11.63 10.80 4.03
C HIS A 218 11.75 10.73 5.57
N LEU A 219 11.03 9.82 6.23
CA LEU A 219 10.97 9.76 7.70
C LEU A 219 12.37 9.72 8.33
N VAL A 220 13.27 8.93 7.73
CA VAL A 220 14.66 8.78 8.19
C VAL A 220 15.39 10.11 8.15
N ARG A 221 15.30 10.87 7.06
CA ARG A 221 15.88 12.22 6.95
C ARG A 221 15.30 13.18 8.00
N GLU A 222 13.99 13.14 8.21
CA GLU A 222 13.29 14.05 9.12
C GLU A 222 13.59 13.78 10.60
N VAL A 223 13.92 12.53 10.94
CA VAL A 223 14.15 12.08 12.32
C VAL A 223 15.63 12.00 12.64
N LEU A 224 16.45 11.46 11.72
CA LEU A 224 17.87 11.19 11.92
C LEU A 224 18.80 12.19 11.21
N GLY A 225 18.30 12.90 10.21
CA GLY A 225 19.11 13.74 9.31
C GLY A 225 19.36 15.16 9.81
N ARG A 226 19.93 15.99 8.93
CA ARG A 226 20.32 17.39 9.22
C ARG A 226 19.13 18.35 9.48
N GLY A 227 17.89 17.87 9.36
CA GLY A 227 16.65 18.59 9.71
C GLY A 227 16.10 18.27 11.11
N ALA A 228 16.79 17.44 11.90
CA ALA A 228 16.55 17.32 13.33
C ALA A 228 17.05 18.60 14.05
N PRO A 229 16.21 19.30 14.83
CA PRO A 229 16.64 20.47 15.60
C PRO A 229 17.79 20.14 16.56
#